data_AF-A0A846DHK3-F1
#
_entry.id   AF-A0A846DHK3-F1
#
_cell.length_a   1.000
_cell.length_b   1.000
_cell.length_c   1.000
_cell.angle_alpha   90.00
_cell.angle_beta   90.00
_cell.angle_gamma   90.00
#
_symmetry.space_group_name_H-M   'P 1'
#
loop_
_entity.id
_entity.type
_entity.pdbx_description
1 polymer ?
#
loop_
_entity_poly.entity_id
_entity_poly.type
_entity_poly.pdbx_seq_one_letter_code
_entity_poly.pdbx_strand_id
1 'polypeptide(L)'
;MLLRPGYILSILMVTLTGCTAVANSNPVTSQLIPSPEGQQHPKSSRHSRLMRQLNLNQVQRQQLKAIKLEYEESIIDLRQQVSQAKHKLGELMVGTADTQTIRTQYQQVQILNQQLGELHLESMLQMREVMTPEQRIEFAQFMRQRRNQNPLSD
;
A
#
# COMPACT_ATOMS: atom_id res chain seq x y z
N MET A 1 -44.02 18.28 -3.68
CA MET A 1 -43.56 18.80 -2.39
C MET A 1 -42.52 17.84 -1.85
N LEU A 2 -41.25 18.23 -1.90
CA LEU A 2 -40.12 17.41 -1.47
C LEU A 2 -39.97 17.51 0.05
N LEU A 3 -40.10 16.40 0.79
CA LEU A 3 -39.68 16.34 2.18
C LEU A 3 -38.37 15.56 2.27
N ARG A 4 -37.30 16.29 2.61
CA ARG A 4 -36.00 15.77 3.03
C ARG A 4 -36.07 15.42 4.52
N PRO A 5 -35.62 14.23 4.95
CA PRO A 5 -35.35 13.99 6.36
C PRO A 5 -33.96 14.52 6.73
N GLY A 6 -33.91 15.39 7.74
CA GLY A 6 -32.69 15.98 8.30
C GLY A 6 -31.90 14.98 9.15
N TYR A 7 -30.58 15.07 9.07
CA TYR A 7 -29.65 14.32 9.91
C TYR A 7 -29.50 15.02 11.26
N ILE A 8 -29.96 14.37 12.34
CA ILE A 8 -29.71 14.83 13.71
C ILE A 8 -28.38 14.21 14.16
N LEU A 9 -27.37 15.08 14.31
CA LEU A 9 -26.05 14.80 14.85
C LEU A 9 -26.17 14.62 16.38
N SER A 10 -26.19 13.38 16.87
CA SER A 10 -26.09 13.06 18.29
C SER A 10 -24.67 12.63 18.64
N ILE A 11 -23.83 13.59 19.05
CA ILE A 11 -22.56 13.33 19.71
C ILE A 11 -22.87 13.02 21.18
N LEU A 12 -22.88 11.74 21.55
CA LEU A 12 -22.92 11.33 22.95
C LEU A 12 -21.49 10.96 23.39
N MET A 13 -20.78 11.95 23.95
CA MET A 13 -19.54 11.72 24.68
C MET A 13 -19.86 11.18 26.07
N VAL A 14 -19.74 9.86 26.25
CA VAL A 14 -19.71 9.25 27.59
C VAL A 14 -18.25 9.09 28.00
N THR A 15 -17.74 10.07 28.73
CA THR A 15 -16.56 9.89 29.57
C THR A 15 -17.00 9.22 30.87
N LEU A 16 -16.50 8.02 31.15
CA LEU A 16 -16.55 7.49 32.51
C LEU A 16 -15.17 7.09 33.00
N THR A 17 -14.89 7.68 34.16
CA THR A 17 -13.67 7.73 34.95
C THR A 17 -13.35 6.40 35.63
N GLY A 18 -12.07 6.02 35.60
CA GLY A 18 -11.30 5.62 36.78
C GLY A 18 -11.47 4.20 37.34
N CYS A 19 -10.39 3.42 37.23
CA CYS A 19 -9.87 2.61 38.34
C CYS A 19 -8.34 2.58 38.23
N THR A 20 -7.65 3.15 39.22
CA THR A 20 -6.20 3.00 39.39
C THR A 20 -5.92 1.63 39.99
N ALA A 21 -5.28 0.74 39.22
CA ALA A 21 -4.63 -0.43 39.77
C ALA A 21 -3.12 -0.17 39.80
N VAL A 22 -2.59 0.00 41.00
CA VAL A 22 -1.16 0.06 41.27
C VAL A 22 -0.66 -1.37 41.32
N ALA A 23 0.25 -1.76 40.41
CA ALA A 23 0.84 -3.09 40.41
C ALA A 23 2.34 -3.06 40.07
N ASN A 24 3.13 -3.23 41.13
CA ASN A 24 4.43 -3.91 41.18
C ASN A 24 5.53 -3.47 40.20
N SER A 25 6.33 -2.47 40.59
CA SER A 25 7.63 -2.20 39.99
C SER A 25 8.71 -3.12 40.59
N ASN A 26 8.94 -4.28 39.96
CA ASN A 26 10.22 -4.97 40.11
C ASN A 26 11.28 -4.14 39.38
N PRO A 27 12.39 -3.71 40.02
CA PRO A 27 13.51 -3.15 39.27
C PRO A 27 14.22 -4.31 38.56
N VAL A 28 13.72 -4.70 37.39
CA VAL A 28 14.52 -5.44 36.43
C VAL A 28 15.59 -4.47 35.96
N THR A 29 16.78 -4.63 36.49
CA THR A 29 18.01 -4.02 35.99
C THR A 29 18.13 -4.38 34.51
N SER A 30 17.61 -3.50 33.65
CA SER A 30 17.77 -3.60 32.21
C SER A 30 19.23 -3.27 31.93
N GLN A 31 20.04 -4.32 31.80
CA GLN A 31 21.34 -4.18 31.17
C GLN A 31 21.10 -3.55 29.80
N LEU A 32 21.65 -2.34 29.63
CA LEU A 32 21.75 -1.66 28.36
C LEU A 32 22.56 -2.57 27.42
N ILE A 33 21.88 -3.45 26.71
CA ILE A 33 22.40 -3.99 25.46
C ILE A 33 22.24 -2.82 24.48
N PRO A 34 23.34 -2.26 23.93
CA PRO A 34 23.22 -1.30 22.86
C PRO A 34 22.50 -2.02 21.70
N SER A 35 21.23 -1.68 21.51
CA SER A 35 20.50 -2.09 20.33
C SER A 35 21.25 -1.49 19.14
N PRO A 36 21.72 -2.28 18.16
CA PRO A 36 22.36 -1.71 16.99
C PRO A 36 21.33 -0.80 16.33
N GLU A 37 21.68 0.48 16.27
CA GLU A 37 20.90 1.54 15.65
C GLU A 37 20.19 0.99 14.42
N GLY A 38 18.87 1.15 14.41
CA GLY A 38 18.04 0.79 13.29
C GLY A 38 18.67 1.36 12.04
N GLN A 39 19.26 0.47 11.24
CA GLN A 39 19.66 0.76 9.89
C GLN A 39 18.37 1.11 9.16
N GLN A 40 18.02 2.40 9.19
CA GLN A 40 17.09 3.00 8.26
C GLN A 40 17.73 2.82 6.89
N HIS A 41 17.47 1.67 6.26
CA HIS A 41 17.85 1.45 4.88
C HIS A 41 17.33 2.66 4.09
N PRO A 42 18.20 3.42 3.40
CA PRO A 42 17.77 4.63 2.74
C PRO A 42 16.90 4.23 1.55
N LYS A 43 15.58 4.13 1.77
CA LYS A 43 14.56 4.07 0.71
C LYS A 43 14.73 5.27 -0.24
N SER A 44 15.34 6.37 0.22
CA SER A 44 15.69 7.53 -0.59
C SER A 44 16.73 7.25 -1.68
N SER A 45 17.61 6.24 -1.53
CA SER A 45 18.72 6.02 -2.47
C SER A 45 18.28 5.44 -3.82
N ARG A 46 17.20 4.64 -3.84
CA ARG A 46 16.71 3.96 -5.05
C ARG A 46 15.82 4.85 -5.91
N HIS A 47 14.98 5.68 -5.30
CA HIS A 47 14.18 6.68 -6.01
C HIS A 47 15.06 7.80 -6.59
N SER A 48 16.07 8.24 -5.82
CA SER A 48 17.11 9.17 -6.27
C SER A 48 17.89 8.66 -7.49
N ARG A 49 18.13 7.34 -7.58
CA ARG A 49 18.84 6.72 -8.70
C ARG A 49 18.02 6.77 -10.00
N LEU A 50 16.73 6.45 -9.91
CA LEU A 50 15.79 6.52 -11.04
C LEU A 50 15.74 7.92 -11.65
N MET A 51 15.59 8.95 -10.80
CA MET A 51 15.46 10.33 -11.26
C MET A 51 16.74 10.86 -11.92
N ARG A 52 17.92 10.38 -11.47
CA ARG A 52 19.20 10.71 -12.09
C ARG A 52 19.44 9.97 -13.40
N GLN A 53 19.07 8.69 -13.48
CA GLN A 53 19.27 7.88 -14.68
C GLN A 53 18.40 8.33 -15.87
N LEU A 54 17.19 8.82 -15.59
CA LEU A 54 16.26 9.30 -16.61
C LEU A 54 16.55 10.72 -17.11
N ASN A 55 17.54 11.43 -16.54
CA ASN A 55 17.85 12.82 -16.84
C ASN A 55 16.60 13.74 -16.83
N LEU A 56 15.65 13.47 -15.93
CA LEU A 56 14.39 14.22 -15.86
C LEU A 56 14.66 15.66 -15.45
N ASN A 57 14.06 16.63 -16.13
CA ASN A 57 14.16 18.02 -15.72
C ASN A 57 13.31 18.28 -14.45
N GLN A 58 13.44 19.47 -13.83
CA GLN A 58 12.75 19.78 -12.58
C GLN A 58 11.23 19.69 -12.68
N VAL A 59 10.65 20.15 -13.79
CA VAL A 59 9.21 20.14 -14.04
C VAL A 59 8.72 18.69 -14.16
N GLN A 60 9.39 17.87 -14.97
CA GLN A 60 9.05 16.45 -15.13
C GLN A 60 9.12 15.70 -13.80
N ARG A 61 10.15 15.96 -12.97
CA ARG A 61 10.28 15.34 -11.64
C ARG A 61 9.12 15.69 -10.72
N GLN A 62 8.67 16.96 -10.74
CA GLN A 62 7.54 17.40 -9.92
C GLN A 62 6.24 16.74 -10.41
N GLN A 63 6.01 16.69 -11.71
CA GLN A 63 4.83 16.04 -12.31
C GLN A 63 4.79 14.55 -12.01
N LEU A 64 5.90 13.82 -12.21
CA LEU A 64 5.97 12.39 -11.89
C LEU A 64 5.78 12.12 -10.40
N LYS A 65 6.28 12.99 -9.52
CA LYS A 65 6.05 12.87 -8.08
C LYS A 65 4.57 13.08 -7.74
N ALA A 66 3.91 14.06 -8.36
CA ALA A 66 2.48 14.32 -8.15
C ALA A 66 1.64 13.11 -8.60
N ILE A 67 1.87 12.61 -9.82
CA ILE A 67 1.20 11.40 -10.34
C ILE A 67 1.45 10.22 -9.39
N LYS A 68 2.67 10.01 -8.91
CA LYS A 68 2.93 8.91 -7.95
C LYS A 68 2.07 9.05 -6.69
N LEU A 69 2.02 10.24 -6.11
CA LEU A 69 1.28 10.50 -4.88
C LEU A 69 -0.24 10.32 -5.06
N GLU A 70 -0.76 10.69 -6.22
CA GLU A 70 -2.19 10.56 -6.56
C GLU A 70 -2.68 9.11 -6.49
N TYR A 71 -1.87 8.15 -6.96
CA TYR A 71 -2.25 6.74 -6.99
C TYR A 71 -1.74 5.92 -5.80
N GLU A 72 -0.80 6.46 -5.01
CA GLU A 72 -0.08 5.70 -3.99
C GLU A 72 -1.00 5.14 -2.91
N GLU A 73 -1.94 5.95 -2.41
CA GLU A 73 -2.90 5.53 -1.38
C GLU A 73 -3.82 4.42 -1.90
N SER A 74 -4.46 4.62 -3.05
CA SER A 74 -5.38 3.63 -3.64
C SER A 74 -4.68 2.30 -3.96
N ILE A 75 -3.42 2.34 -4.43
CA ILE A 75 -2.63 1.14 -4.68
C ILE A 75 -2.30 0.41 -3.37
N ILE A 76 -1.95 1.14 -2.31
CA ILE A 76 -1.64 0.55 -0.99
C ILE A 76 -2.89 -0.15 -0.44
N ASP A 77 -4.02 0.55 -0.44
CA ASP A 77 -5.27 0.03 0.10
C ASP A 77 -5.75 -1.21 -0.67
N LEU A 78 -5.71 -1.14 -2.00
CA LEU A 78 -6.17 -2.26 -2.82
C LEU A 78 -5.22 -3.47 -2.71
N ARG A 79 -3.92 -3.24 -2.58
CA ARG A 79 -2.97 -4.34 -2.30
C ARG A 79 -3.26 -5.00 -0.96
N GLN A 80 -3.60 -4.23 0.07
CA GLN A 80 -4.01 -4.78 1.36
C GLN A 80 -5.29 -5.63 1.22
N GLN A 81 -6.28 -5.16 0.47
CA GLN A 81 -7.50 -5.91 0.21
C GLN A 81 -7.22 -7.22 -0.55
N VAL A 82 -6.37 -7.19 -1.59
CA VAL A 82 -5.92 -8.41 -2.30
C VAL A 82 -5.28 -9.39 -1.31
N SER A 83 -4.37 -8.91 -0.45
CA SER A 83 -3.67 -9.75 0.53
C SER A 83 -4.65 -10.40 1.51
N GLN A 84 -5.62 -9.64 2.03
CA GLN A 84 -6.65 -10.16 2.92
C GLN A 84 -7.54 -11.18 2.22
N ALA A 85 -7.95 -10.92 0.97
CA ALA A 85 -8.76 -11.83 0.19
C ALA A 85 -8.03 -13.14 -0.16
N LYS A 86 -6.72 -13.06 -0.48
CA LYS A 86 -5.85 -14.23 -0.69
C LYS A 86 -5.70 -15.04 0.62
N HIS A 87 -5.48 -14.38 1.76
CA HIS A 87 -5.42 -15.05 3.06
C HIS A 87 -6.73 -15.79 3.36
N LYS A 88 -7.87 -15.12 3.15
CA LYS A 88 -9.18 -15.71 3.38
C LYS A 88 -9.41 -16.93 2.49
N LEU A 89 -9.01 -16.85 1.21
CA LEU A 89 -9.07 -18.00 0.31
C LEU A 89 -8.24 -19.18 0.86
N GLY A 90 -7.05 -18.92 1.39
CA GLY A 90 -6.20 -19.94 2.02
C GLY A 90 -6.87 -20.61 3.22
N GLU A 91 -7.52 -19.84 4.10
CA GLU A 91 -8.31 -20.39 5.21
C GLU A 91 -9.45 -21.29 4.74
N LEU A 92 -10.20 -20.85 3.72
CA LEU A 92 -11.34 -21.62 3.18
C LEU A 92 -10.90 -22.93 2.54
N MET A 93 -9.71 -22.97 1.92
CA MET A 93 -9.16 -24.19 1.30
C MET A 93 -8.80 -25.27 2.31
N VAL A 94 -8.41 -24.91 3.53
CA VAL A 94 -8.03 -25.86 4.60
C VAL A 94 -9.24 -26.18 5.50
N GLY A 95 -10.22 -25.29 5.56
CA GLY A 95 -11.42 -25.44 6.38
C GLY A 95 -12.47 -26.39 5.79
N THR A 96 -13.68 -26.29 6.34
CA THR A 96 -14.85 -27.10 5.97
C THR A 96 -15.79 -26.39 4.99
N ALA A 97 -15.34 -25.30 4.37
CA ALA A 97 -16.14 -24.51 3.44
C ALA A 97 -16.51 -25.33 2.20
N ASP A 98 -17.73 -25.14 1.69
CA ASP A 98 -18.15 -25.78 0.46
C ASP A 98 -17.43 -25.21 -0.77
N THR A 99 -17.45 -25.96 -1.87
CA THR A 99 -16.77 -25.58 -3.12
C THR A 99 -17.29 -24.28 -3.72
N GLN A 100 -18.58 -23.95 -3.57
CA GLN A 100 -19.15 -22.72 -4.12
C GLN A 100 -18.66 -21.48 -3.36
N THR A 101 -18.52 -21.59 -2.04
CA THR A 101 -17.93 -20.55 -1.19
C THR A 101 -16.48 -20.27 -1.59
N ILE A 102 -15.69 -21.33 -1.82
CA ILE A 102 -14.29 -21.21 -2.29
C ILE A 102 -14.22 -20.52 -3.66
N ARG A 103 -15.07 -20.91 -4.62
CA ARG A 103 -15.11 -20.30 -5.96
C ARG A 103 -15.46 -18.82 -5.90
N THR A 104 -16.45 -18.45 -5.07
CA THR A 104 -16.84 -17.05 -4.85
C THR A 104 -15.67 -16.24 -4.29
N GLN A 105 -14.97 -16.77 -3.28
CA GLN A 105 -13.81 -16.08 -2.72
C GLN A 105 -12.66 -15.93 -3.75
N TYR A 106 -12.43 -16.95 -4.58
CA TYR A 106 -11.44 -16.84 -5.66
C TYR A 106 -11.82 -15.76 -6.67
N GLN A 107 -13.10 -15.65 -7.05
CA GLN A 107 -13.58 -14.58 -7.93
C GLN A 107 -13.34 -13.20 -7.31
N GLN A 108 -13.55 -13.04 -5.99
CA GLN A 108 -13.24 -11.80 -5.29
C GLN A 108 -11.75 -11.43 -5.40
N VAL A 109 -10.85 -12.41 -5.26
CA VAL A 109 -9.40 -12.20 -5.46
C VAL A 109 -9.12 -11.75 -6.89
N GLN A 110 -9.75 -12.36 -7.90
CA GLN A 110 -9.56 -11.99 -9.31
C GLN A 110 -10.01 -10.55 -9.59
N ILE A 111 -11.18 -10.14 -9.08
CA ILE A 111 -11.71 -8.79 -9.25
C ILE A 111 -10.75 -7.76 -8.64
N LEU A 112 -10.27 -7.99 -7.41
CA LEU A 112 -9.34 -7.07 -6.75
C LEU A 112 -8.00 -6.98 -7.48
N ASN A 113 -7.47 -8.10 -7.99
CA ASN A 113 -6.25 -8.09 -8.80
C ASN A 113 -6.43 -7.32 -10.11
N GLN A 114 -7.59 -7.46 -10.77
CA GLN A 114 -7.90 -6.71 -11.97
C GLN A 114 -7.92 -5.21 -11.70
N GLN A 115 -8.63 -4.77 -10.66
CA GLN A 115 -8.67 -3.37 -10.24
C GLN A 115 -7.27 -2.82 -9.92
N LEU A 116 -6.42 -3.64 -9.31
CA LEU A 116 -5.04 -3.25 -9.00
C LEU A 116 -4.20 -3.11 -10.27
N GLY A 117 -4.40 -4.01 -11.23
CA GLY A 117 -3.79 -3.92 -12.56
C GLY A 117 -4.22 -2.66 -13.31
N GLU A 118 -5.50 -2.32 -13.26
CA GLU A 118 -6.06 -1.11 -13.87
C GLU A 118 -5.45 0.16 -13.25
N LEU A 119 -5.37 0.28 -11.92
CA LEU A 119 -4.72 1.43 -11.28
C LEU A 119 -3.24 1.55 -11.66
N HIS A 120 -2.52 0.42 -11.72
CA HIS A 120 -1.13 0.41 -12.17
C HIS A 120 -0.99 0.85 -13.63
N LEU A 121 -1.90 0.42 -14.51
CA LEU A 121 -1.92 0.83 -15.90
C LEU A 121 -2.15 2.33 -16.04
N GLU A 122 -3.18 2.88 -15.38
CA GLU A 122 -3.51 4.31 -15.46
C GLU A 122 -2.37 5.19 -14.94
N SER A 123 -1.81 4.85 -13.78
CA SER A 123 -0.62 5.53 -13.25
C SER A 123 0.54 5.48 -14.25
N MET A 124 0.70 4.35 -14.94
CA MET A 124 1.75 4.19 -15.94
C MET A 124 1.53 5.01 -17.21
N LEU A 125 0.29 5.10 -17.68
CA LEU A 125 -0.08 5.93 -18.83
C LEU A 125 0.18 7.41 -18.54
N GLN A 126 -0.23 7.91 -17.38
CA GLN A 126 0.03 9.29 -17.00
C GLN A 126 1.53 9.60 -16.86
N MET A 127 2.31 8.72 -16.22
CA MET A 127 3.76 8.90 -16.14
C MET A 127 4.41 8.91 -17.54
N ARG A 128 3.91 8.09 -18.47
CA ARG A 128 4.40 8.03 -19.86
C ARG A 128 4.23 9.38 -20.56
N GLU A 129 3.13 10.09 -20.34
CA GLU A 129 2.84 11.38 -20.98
C GLU A 129 3.85 12.48 -20.59
N VAL A 130 4.45 12.39 -19.40
CA VAL A 130 5.46 13.34 -18.92
C VAL A 130 6.85 13.11 -19.53
N MET A 131 7.15 11.87 -19.93
CA MET A 131 8.47 11.45 -20.40
C MET A 131 8.61 11.51 -21.93
N THR A 132 9.81 11.79 -22.43
CA THR A 132 10.13 11.66 -23.86
C THR A 132 10.16 10.18 -24.29
N PRO A 133 10.07 9.88 -25.60
CA PRO A 133 10.22 8.51 -26.11
C PRO A 133 11.47 7.79 -25.60
N GLU A 134 12.61 8.47 -25.56
CA GLU A 134 13.89 7.93 -25.11
C GLU A 134 13.86 7.64 -23.60
N GLN A 135 13.31 8.56 -22.80
CA GLN A 135 13.15 8.38 -21.36
C GLN A 135 12.22 7.20 -21.01
N ARG A 136 11.19 6.93 -21.83
CA ARG A 136 10.30 5.79 -21.64
C ARG A 136 11.03 4.45 -21.82
N ILE A 137 11.99 4.38 -22.74
CA ILE A 137 12.80 3.17 -22.96
C ILE A 137 13.64 2.88 -21.71
N GLU A 138 14.33 3.88 -21.18
CA GLU A 138 15.12 3.77 -19.96
C GLU A 138 14.25 3.41 -18.74
N PHE A 139 13.08 4.04 -18.62
CA PHE A 139 12.13 3.73 -17.57
C PHE A 139 11.67 2.26 -17.63
N ALA A 140 11.35 1.75 -18.83
CA ALA A 140 10.95 0.36 -19.01
C ALA A 140 12.07 -0.63 -18.64
N GLN A 141 13.33 -0.33 -18.98
CA GLN A 141 14.48 -1.14 -18.58
C GLN A 141 14.61 -1.20 -17.05
N PHE A 142 14.49 -0.06 -16.40
CA PHE A 142 14.55 0.04 -14.94
C PHE A 142 13.43 -0.77 -14.26
N MET A 143 12.21 -0.69 -14.77
CA MET A 143 11.07 -1.47 -14.22
C MET A 143 11.29 -2.98 -14.37
N ARG A 144 11.88 -3.44 -15.48
CA ARG A 144 12.29 -4.85 -15.66
C ARG A 144 13.32 -5.29 -14.62
N GLN A 145 14.36 -4.49 -14.41
CA GLN A 145 15.39 -4.79 -13.39
C GLN A 145 14.78 -4.90 -12.00
N ARG A 146 13.83 -4.02 -11.64
CA ARG A 146 13.15 -4.07 -10.35
C ARG A 146 12.35 -5.36 -10.15
N ARG A 147 11.60 -5.78 -11.16
CA ARG A 147 10.84 -7.04 -11.11
C ARG A 147 11.76 -8.24 -10.90
N ASN A 148 12.90 -8.28 -11.59
CA ASN A 148 13.88 -9.36 -11.45
C ASN A 148 14.55 -9.39 -10.05
N GLN A 149 14.64 -8.24 -9.37
CA GLN A 149 15.19 -8.14 -8.02
C GLN A 149 14.20 -8.53 -6.92
N ASN A 150 12.90 -8.61 -7.22
CA ASN A 150 11.87 -8.94 -6.24
C ASN A 150 10.87 -9.97 -6.81
N PRO A 151 11.29 -11.25 -6.96
CA PRO A 151 10.50 -12.29 -7.61
C PRO A 151 9.21 -12.67 -6.86
N LEU A 152 9.04 -12.24 -5.60
CA LEU A 152 7.91 -12.57 -4.72
C LEU A 152 6.67 -11.68 -4.91
N SER A 153 6.52 -11.01 -6.06
CA SER A 153 5.48 -9.99 -6.25
C SER A 153 4.20 -10.47 -6.98
N ASP A 154 4.14 -11.74 -7.40
CA ASP A 154 3.00 -12.35 -8.09
C ASP A 154 2.16 -13.24 -7.16
#